data_AF-Q3TSF8-F1
#
_entry.id   AF-Q3TSF8-F1
#
_cell.length_a   1.000
_cell.length_b   1.000
_cell.length_c   1.000
_cell.angle_alpha   90.00
_cell.angle_beta   90.00
_cell.angle_gamma   90.00
#
_symmetry.space_group_name_H-M   'P 1'
#
loop_
_entity.id
_entity.type
_entity.pdbx_description
1 polymer ?
#
loop_
_entity_poly.entity_id
_entity_poly.type
_entity_poly.pdbx_seq_one_letter_code
_entity_poly.pdbx_strand_id
1 'polypeptide(L)'
;DPSLSIHGIEGAFDEPGTKTVIPGRVLGKFSIRLVPTMSPSVVEKQVTQHLEAVFSKRNSFNKMAVSMVLGLHPWTANVNDTQYLAAQRTIKTVFGVNPDMIRDGSTIPIAKIFQAITQKSVMMLPLGAVDDGEHSQNEKINRWNYIQGSKLFAAFFLELSKQHSGHQMPSSVY
;
A
#
# COMPACT_ATOMS: atom_id res chain seq x y z
N ASP A 1 12.53 0.35 6.96
CA ASP A 1 12.70 1.81 7.20
C ASP A 1 11.63 2.61 6.49
N PRO A 2 11.29 3.82 6.97
CA PRO A 2 10.43 4.73 6.23
C PRO A 2 11.12 5.18 4.93
N SER A 3 10.33 5.66 3.97
CA SER A 3 10.84 6.23 2.72
C SER A 3 10.22 7.59 2.43
N LEU A 4 10.92 8.44 1.68
CA LEU A 4 10.44 9.74 1.22
C LEU A 4 10.55 9.80 -0.30
N SER A 5 9.51 10.31 -0.96
CA SER A 5 9.50 10.52 -2.40
C SER A 5 8.99 11.92 -2.72
N ILE A 6 9.71 12.64 -3.59
CA ILE A 6 9.29 13.94 -4.13
C ILE A 6 8.58 13.70 -5.46
N HIS A 7 7.35 14.17 -5.57
CA HIS A 7 6.46 13.85 -6.71
C HIS A 7 6.50 14.92 -7.79
N GLY A 8 6.78 16.17 -7.42
CA GLY A 8 6.86 17.27 -8.39
C GLY A 8 6.52 18.63 -7.80
N ILE A 9 6.40 19.62 -8.69
CA ILE A 9 6.13 21.01 -8.37
C ILE A 9 4.95 21.47 -9.23
N GLU A 10 3.88 21.95 -8.60
CA GLU A 10 2.75 22.56 -9.27
C GLU A 10 2.92 24.10 -9.31
N GLY A 11 2.48 24.72 -10.41
CA GLY A 11 2.51 26.17 -10.61
C GLY A 11 3.79 26.70 -11.27
N ALA A 12 4.73 25.83 -11.62
CA ALA A 12 5.89 26.14 -12.44
C ALA A 12 5.62 25.87 -13.94
N PHE A 13 6.66 25.93 -14.77
CA PHE A 13 6.60 25.47 -16.17
C PHE A 13 6.99 23.98 -16.23
N ASP A 14 6.06 23.15 -16.70
CA ASP A 14 6.14 21.67 -16.69
C ASP A 14 5.92 21.04 -18.08
N GLU A 15 5.70 21.85 -19.11
CA GLU A 15 5.55 21.41 -20.50
C GLU A 15 6.89 21.37 -21.25
N PRO A 16 7.01 20.59 -22.35
CA PRO A 16 8.17 20.66 -23.22
C PRO A 16 8.39 22.06 -23.80
N GLY A 17 9.66 22.44 -24.01
CA GLY A 17 10.03 23.71 -24.63
C GLY A 17 10.70 24.68 -23.65
N THR A 18 10.58 25.98 -23.93
CA THR A 18 11.25 27.04 -23.16
C THR A 18 10.28 28.15 -22.81
N LYS A 19 10.27 28.57 -21.53
CA LYS A 19 9.47 29.69 -21.05
C LYS A 19 10.30 30.57 -20.12
N THR A 20 10.45 31.86 -20.46
CA THR A 20 11.14 32.84 -19.60
C THR A 20 10.16 33.38 -18.55
N VAL A 21 9.96 32.62 -17.48
CA VAL A 21 8.99 32.96 -16.42
C VAL A 21 9.58 32.76 -15.02
N ILE A 22 9.23 33.66 -14.10
CA ILE A 22 9.42 33.46 -12.66
C ILE A 22 8.02 33.19 -12.07
N PRO A 23 7.71 31.96 -11.63
CA PRO A 23 6.41 31.65 -11.06
C PRO A 23 6.10 32.48 -9.80
N GLY A 24 4.92 33.09 -9.74
CA GLY A 24 4.48 33.88 -8.58
C GLY A 24 4.11 33.03 -7.36
N ARG A 25 3.77 31.75 -7.56
CA ARG A 25 3.49 30.76 -6.51
C ARG A 25 3.81 29.36 -7.03
N VAL A 26 4.41 28.53 -6.19
CA VAL A 26 4.63 27.10 -6.47
C VAL A 26 4.21 26.25 -5.29
N LEU A 27 3.86 25.00 -5.56
CA LEU A 27 3.52 23.99 -4.56
C LEU A 27 4.37 22.74 -4.79
N GLY A 28 5.30 22.46 -3.87
CA GLY A 28 6.05 21.20 -3.88
C GLY A 28 5.24 20.06 -3.27
N LYS A 29 5.24 18.89 -3.90
CA LYS A 29 4.53 17.69 -3.46
C LYS A 29 5.51 16.58 -3.13
N PHE A 30 5.38 15.97 -1.96
CA PHE A 30 6.15 14.80 -1.55
C PHE A 30 5.30 13.93 -0.60
N SER A 31 5.72 12.70 -0.37
CA SER A 31 5.12 11.83 0.64
C SER A 31 6.18 11.10 1.45
N ILE A 32 5.79 10.65 2.64
CA ILE A 32 6.60 9.79 3.50
C ILE A 32 5.80 8.50 3.74
N ARG A 33 6.39 7.35 3.43
CA ARG A 33 5.83 6.04 3.81
C ARG A 33 6.19 5.77 5.26
N LEU A 34 5.15 5.63 6.09
CA LEU A 34 5.29 5.36 7.52
C LEU A 34 5.47 3.86 7.77
N VAL A 35 6.31 3.52 8.73
CA VAL A 35 6.49 2.15 9.25
C VAL A 35 5.89 2.04 10.65
N PRO A 36 5.66 0.82 11.18
CA PRO A 36 5.14 0.64 12.53
C PRO A 36 5.91 1.48 13.56
N THR A 37 5.21 1.96 14.59
CA THR A 37 5.65 2.92 15.62
C THR A 37 5.68 4.41 15.23
N MET A 38 5.57 4.76 13.94
CA MET A 38 5.41 6.15 13.52
C MET A 38 3.96 6.63 13.64
N SER A 39 3.77 7.85 14.16
CA SER A 39 2.47 8.53 14.21
C SER A 39 2.40 9.61 13.11
N PRO A 40 1.36 9.64 12.25
CA PRO A 40 1.17 10.69 11.26
C PRO A 40 1.24 12.10 11.85
N SER A 41 0.62 12.34 13.01
CA SER A 41 0.62 13.67 13.66
C SER A 41 1.99 14.11 14.14
N VAL A 42 2.83 13.16 14.59
CA VAL A 42 4.21 13.46 15.00
C VAL A 42 5.07 13.76 13.78
N VAL A 43 4.89 12.97 12.71
CA VAL A 43 5.61 13.17 11.45
C VAL A 43 5.25 14.51 10.81
N GLU A 44 3.96 14.86 10.76
CA GLU A 44 3.48 16.16 10.29
C GLU A 44 4.18 17.31 11.05
N LYS A 45 4.18 17.23 12.39
CA LYS A 45 4.84 18.24 13.22
C LYS A 45 6.34 18.34 12.91
N GLN A 46 7.04 17.21 12.83
CA GLN A 46 8.47 17.16 12.55
C GLN A 46 8.81 17.74 11.16
N VAL A 47 8.02 17.39 10.14
CA VAL A 47 8.18 17.87 8.77
C VAL A 47 7.95 19.38 8.70
N THR A 48 6.85 19.87 9.28
CA THR A 48 6.53 21.30 9.30
C THR A 48 7.64 22.09 9.99
N GLN A 49 8.07 21.68 11.18
CA GLN A 49 9.16 22.34 11.91
C GLN A 49 10.47 22.34 11.13
N HIS A 50 10.82 21.22 10.48
CA HIS A 50 12.03 21.13 9.68
C HIS A 50 11.99 22.11 8.50
N LEU A 51 10.90 22.11 7.73
CA LEU A 51 10.75 22.99 6.56
C LEU A 51 10.72 24.47 6.95
N GLU A 52 10.02 24.82 8.03
CA GLU A 52 9.99 26.20 8.55
C GLU A 52 11.38 26.68 8.98
N ALA A 53 12.16 25.82 9.65
CA ALA A 53 13.53 26.13 10.04
C ALA A 53 14.44 26.30 8.82
N VAL A 54 14.29 25.45 7.79
CA VAL A 54 15.04 25.57 6.54
C VAL A 54 14.66 26.85 5.80
N PHE A 55 13.38 27.18 5.70
CA PHE A 55 12.89 28.38 5.03
C PHE A 55 13.37 29.66 5.71
N SER A 56 13.31 29.73 7.04
CA SER A 56 13.73 30.89 7.82
C SER A 56 15.21 31.23 7.61
N LYS A 57 16.07 30.21 7.50
CA LYS A 57 17.51 30.39 7.23
C LYS A 57 17.81 31.03 5.86
N ARG A 58 16.84 31.06 4.94
CA ARG A 58 17.04 31.64 3.60
C ARG A 58 16.87 33.16 3.56
N ASN A 59 16.36 33.78 4.62
CA ASN A 59 16.05 35.22 4.67
C ASN A 59 15.23 35.70 3.44
N SER A 60 14.26 34.88 3.02
CA SER A 60 13.41 35.17 1.86
C SER A 60 12.23 36.05 2.25
N PHE A 61 11.83 36.99 1.37
CA PHE A 61 10.61 37.80 1.53
C PHE A 61 9.33 37.03 1.16
N ASN A 62 9.46 35.82 0.61
CA ASN A 62 8.32 35.00 0.22
C ASN A 62 7.60 34.40 1.44
N LYS A 63 6.40 33.85 1.21
CA LYS A 63 5.64 33.08 2.21
C LYS A 63 5.75 31.60 1.91
N MET A 64 5.83 30.78 2.95
CA MET A 64 5.76 29.33 2.87
C MET A 64 4.71 28.82 3.86
N ALA A 65 3.89 27.87 3.42
CA ALA A 65 2.99 27.10 4.27
C ALA A 65 3.16 25.62 3.95
N VAL A 66 3.07 24.78 4.98
CA VAL A 66 3.15 23.32 4.87
C VAL A 66 1.83 22.76 5.36
N SER A 67 1.25 21.81 4.62
CA SER A 67 0.05 21.10 5.04
C SER A 67 0.13 19.62 4.68
N MET A 68 -0.26 18.75 5.60
CA MET A 68 -0.41 17.32 5.32
C MET A 68 -1.78 17.07 4.70
N VAL A 69 -1.80 16.66 3.43
CA VAL A 69 -3.05 16.36 2.71
C VAL A 69 -3.65 15.01 3.14
N LEU A 70 -2.81 14.03 3.46
CA LEU A 70 -3.22 12.68 3.84
C LEU A 70 -2.25 12.11 4.88
N GLY A 71 -2.78 11.69 6.03
CA GLY A 71 -2.01 11.04 7.09
C GLY A 71 -2.66 9.71 7.48
N LEU A 72 -2.03 8.59 7.11
CA LEU A 72 -2.54 7.25 7.37
C LEU A 72 -1.55 6.44 8.19
N HIS A 73 -2.06 5.74 9.20
CA HIS A 73 -1.24 4.80 9.97
C HIS A 73 -0.91 3.55 9.14
N PRO A 74 0.29 2.97 9.32
CA PRO A 74 0.61 1.67 8.75
C PRO A 74 -0.32 0.59 9.31
N TRP A 75 -0.54 -0.45 8.51
CA TRP A 75 -1.37 -1.60 8.88
C TRP A 75 -0.54 -2.88 8.88
N THR A 76 -0.83 -3.76 9.83
CA THR A 76 -0.21 -5.09 9.97
C THR A 76 -1.29 -6.09 10.34
N ALA A 77 -1.26 -7.26 9.72
CA ALA A 77 -2.12 -8.38 10.09
C ALA A 77 -1.42 -9.35 11.06
N ASN A 78 -2.21 -10.20 11.70
CA ASN A 78 -1.71 -11.40 12.36
C ASN A 78 -1.68 -12.56 11.34
N VAL A 79 -0.49 -12.97 10.93
CA VAL A 79 -0.28 -14.03 9.93
C VAL A 79 -0.65 -15.44 10.45
N ASN A 80 -0.92 -15.58 11.74
CA ASN A 80 -1.39 -16.83 12.34
C ASN A 80 -2.92 -16.96 12.33
N ASP A 81 -3.64 -15.97 11.82
CA ASP A 81 -5.09 -16.05 11.72
C ASP A 81 -5.52 -17.12 10.70
N THR A 82 -6.66 -17.76 10.99
CA THR A 82 -7.29 -18.84 10.20
C THR A 82 -7.23 -18.63 8.69
N GLN A 83 -7.56 -17.43 8.23
CA GLN A 83 -7.56 -17.08 6.81
C GLN A 83 -6.18 -17.04 6.16
N TYR A 84 -5.13 -16.64 6.88
CA TYR A 84 -3.75 -16.69 6.37
C TYR A 84 -3.29 -18.13 6.21
N LEU A 85 -3.57 -18.98 7.20
CA LEU A 85 -3.24 -20.41 7.13
C LEU A 85 -3.99 -21.12 5.99
N ALA A 86 -5.26 -20.77 5.77
CA ALA A 86 -6.05 -21.27 4.64
C ALA A 86 -5.46 -20.80 3.30
N ALA A 87 -5.05 -19.54 3.19
CA ALA A 87 -4.41 -19.00 1.99
C ALA A 87 -3.08 -19.71 1.69
N GLN A 88 -2.24 -19.94 2.70
CA GLN A 88 -0.98 -20.67 2.53
C GLN A 88 -1.17 -22.06 1.91
N ARG A 89 -2.13 -22.84 2.45
CA ARG A 89 -2.45 -24.17 1.90
C ARG A 89 -3.00 -24.08 0.49
N THR A 90 -3.87 -23.11 0.23
CA THR A 90 -4.48 -22.93 -1.10
C THR A 90 -3.45 -22.53 -2.15
N ILE A 91 -2.56 -21.59 -1.83
CA ILE A 91 -1.48 -21.16 -2.74
C ILE A 91 -0.58 -22.36 -3.05
N LYS A 92 -0.19 -23.15 -2.05
CA LYS A 92 0.60 -24.37 -2.28
C LYS A 92 -0.10 -25.35 -3.21
N THR A 93 -1.41 -25.53 -3.07
CA THR A 93 -2.20 -26.40 -3.96
C THR A 93 -2.24 -25.90 -5.39
N VAL A 94 -2.45 -24.59 -5.60
CA VAL A 94 -2.62 -24.01 -6.95
C VAL A 94 -1.28 -23.81 -7.67
N PHE A 95 -0.22 -23.45 -6.94
CA PHE A 95 1.06 -23.04 -7.50
C PHE A 95 2.23 -23.98 -7.20
N GLY A 96 2.02 -25.00 -6.36
CA GLY A 96 3.03 -26.03 -6.04
C GLY A 96 4.12 -25.58 -5.07
N VAL A 97 4.08 -24.33 -4.58
CA VAL A 97 5.10 -23.74 -3.72
C VAL A 97 4.48 -23.06 -2.51
N ASN A 98 5.20 -23.03 -1.38
CA ASN A 98 4.75 -22.28 -0.22
C ASN A 98 4.88 -20.76 -0.52
N PRO A 99 3.87 -19.95 -0.20
CA PRO A 99 3.99 -18.50 -0.35
C PRO A 99 4.89 -17.90 0.73
N ASP A 100 5.62 -16.86 0.33
CA ASP A 100 6.28 -15.96 1.26
C ASP A 100 5.27 -15.03 1.95
N MET A 101 5.49 -14.76 3.23
CA MET A 101 4.74 -13.76 3.97
C MET A 101 5.41 -12.40 3.83
N ILE A 102 4.89 -11.59 2.92
CA ILE A 102 5.47 -10.29 2.57
C ILE A 102 4.76 -9.13 3.28
N ARG A 103 5.47 -8.00 3.37
CA ARG A 103 4.88 -6.69 3.66
C ARG A 103 4.95 -5.84 2.38
N ASP A 104 4.03 -4.90 2.27
CA ASP A 104 3.91 -4.04 1.09
C ASP A 104 4.26 -2.59 1.45
N GLY A 105 4.94 -1.88 0.53
CA GLY A 105 5.31 -0.47 0.68
C GLY A 105 4.20 0.51 0.26
N SER A 106 3.16 0.01 -0.39
CA SER A 106 1.95 0.76 -0.73
C SER A 106 1.09 1.01 0.50
N THR A 107 -0.07 1.65 0.30
CA THR A 107 -1.00 1.92 1.39
C THR A 107 -2.40 1.59 0.91
N ILE A 108 -3.05 0.67 1.62
CA ILE A 108 -4.43 0.25 1.37
C ILE A 108 -5.26 0.69 2.60
N PRO A 109 -5.81 1.93 2.60
CA PRO A 109 -6.41 2.51 3.80
C PRO A 109 -7.61 1.69 4.30
N ILE A 110 -8.33 1.07 3.37
CA ILE A 110 -9.53 0.30 3.64
C ILE A 110 -9.26 -0.92 4.53
N ALA A 111 -8.04 -1.48 4.52
CA ALA A 111 -7.66 -2.62 5.36
C ALA A 111 -7.80 -2.30 6.86
N LYS A 112 -7.28 -1.13 7.25
CA LYS A 112 -7.34 -0.65 8.63
C LYS A 112 -8.78 -0.33 9.03
N ILE A 113 -9.54 0.28 8.13
CA ILE A 113 -10.95 0.64 8.34
C ILE A 113 -11.79 -0.63 8.52
N PHE A 114 -11.68 -1.62 7.63
CA PHE A 114 -12.40 -2.89 7.74
C PHE A 114 -12.10 -3.60 9.06
N GLN A 115 -10.83 -3.71 9.43
CA GLN A 115 -10.46 -4.36 10.69
C GLN A 115 -11.04 -3.62 11.91
N ALA A 116 -11.02 -2.28 11.90
CA ALA A 116 -11.56 -1.47 12.99
C ALA A 116 -13.09 -1.53 13.09
N ILE A 117 -13.80 -1.60 11.96
CA ILE A 117 -15.27 -1.64 11.96
C ILE A 117 -15.77 -3.06 12.25
N THR A 118 -15.24 -4.06 11.55
CA THR A 118 -15.74 -5.44 11.63
C THR A 118 -15.23 -6.18 12.86
N GLN A 119 -14.12 -5.71 13.45
CA GLN A 119 -13.38 -6.43 14.49
C GLN A 119 -13.00 -7.86 14.06
N LYS A 120 -12.82 -8.07 12.74
CA LYS A 120 -12.38 -9.33 12.14
C LYS A 120 -10.98 -9.17 11.55
N SER A 121 -10.30 -10.30 11.39
CA SER A 121 -9.01 -10.34 10.70
C SER A 121 -9.19 -9.89 9.25
N VAL A 122 -8.21 -9.16 8.72
CA VAL A 122 -8.14 -8.75 7.31
C VAL A 122 -6.89 -9.38 6.68
N MET A 123 -7.05 -9.90 5.46
CA MET A 123 -5.98 -10.53 4.69
C MET A 123 -5.89 -9.90 3.30
N MET A 124 -4.65 -9.74 2.83
CA MET A 124 -4.35 -9.38 1.46
C MET A 124 -3.90 -10.63 0.71
N LEU A 125 -4.55 -10.92 -0.43
CA LEU A 125 -4.21 -12.03 -1.30
C LEU A 125 -3.86 -11.49 -2.69
N PRO A 126 -2.57 -11.26 -2.99
CA PRO A 126 -2.17 -10.63 -4.24
C PRO A 126 -2.37 -11.57 -5.43
N LEU A 127 -2.88 -11.01 -6.54
CA LEU A 127 -2.88 -11.68 -7.85
C LEU A 127 -1.82 -11.13 -8.79
N GLY A 128 -1.46 -9.86 -8.63
CA GLY A 128 -0.56 -9.16 -9.55
C GLY A 128 0.86 -9.69 -9.52
N ALA A 129 1.57 -9.46 -10.62
CA ALA A 129 3.01 -9.63 -10.69
C ALA A 129 3.74 -8.34 -10.30
N VAL A 130 5.02 -8.46 -9.93
CA VAL A 130 5.87 -7.32 -9.53
C VAL A 130 6.07 -6.29 -10.65
N ASP A 131 5.82 -6.69 -11.90
CA ASP A 131 6.00 -5.89 -13.12
C ASP A 131 4.66 -5.51 -13.79
N ASP A 132 3.56 -5.55 -13.04
CA ASP A 132 2.24 -5.14 -13.54
C ASP A 132 2.13 -3.62 -13.71
N GLY A 133 2.93 -2.84 -12.96
CA GLY A 133 3.12 -1.41 -13.19
C GLY A 133 1.89 -0.56 -12.82
N GLU A 134 1.28 -0.84 -11.67
CA GLU A 134 0.13 -0.07 -11.21
C GLU A 134 0.48 1.42 -11.06
N HIS A 135 -0.41 2.31 -11.51
CA HIS A 135 -0.17 3.76 -11.58
C HIS A 135 0.92 4.20 -12.58
N SER A 136 1.38 3.32 -13.46
CA SER A 136 2.41 3.62 -14.46
C SER A 136 1.89 3.50 -15.90
N GLN A 137 2.72 3.86 -16.87
CA GLN A 137 2.41 3.58 -18.27
C GLN A 137 2.44 2.06 -18.54
N ASN A 138 1.57 1.60 -19.44
CA ASN A 138 1.48 0.20 -19.86
C ASN A 138 1.15 -0.78 -18.73
N GLU A 139 0.31 -0.35 -17.77
CA GLU A 139 -0.24 -1.23 -16.73
C GLU A 139 -0.84 -2.51 -17.35
N LYS A 140 -0.51 -3.66 -16.76
CA LYS A 140 -0.98 -4.96 -17.23
C LYS A 140 -1.41 -5.88 -16.09
N ILE A 141 -2.06 -6.98 -16.47
CA ILE A 141 -2.13 -8.19 -15.64
C ILE A 141 -1.80 -9.39 -16.52
N ASN A 142 -0.87 -10.23 -16.06
CA ASN A 142 -0.55 -11.46 -16.77
C ASN A 142 -1.80 -12.35 -16.90
N ARG A 143 -2.12 -12.81 -18.11
CA ARG A 143 -3.25 -13.75 -18.34
C ARG A 143 -3.16 -14.97 -17.42
N TRP A 144 -1.94 -15.46 -17.21
CA TRP A 144 -1.71 -16.59 -16.30
C TRP A 144 -2.09 -16.23 -14.85
N ASN A 145 -1.64 -15.09 -14.33
CA ASN A 145 -2.00 -14.60 -12.99
C ASN A 145 -3.51 -14.43 -12.83
N TYR A 146 -4.18 -13.87 -13.84
CA TYR A 146 -5.63 -13.71 -13.82
C TYR A 146 -6.38 -15.05 -13.75
N ILE A 147 -6.01 -16.02 -14.60
CA ILE A 147 -6.66 -17.33 -14.66
C ILE A 147 -6.34 -18.20 -13.44
N GLN A 148 -5.06 -18.31 -13.05
CA GLN A 148 -4.72 -19.07 -11.84
C GLN A 148 -5.21 -18.36 -10.57
N GLY A 149 -5.24 -17.03 -10.56
CA GLY A 149 -5.81 -16.23 -9.49
C GLY A 149 -7.29 -16.51 -9.27
N SER A 150 -8.06 -16.71 -10.34
CA SER A 150 -9.46 -17.13 -10.24
C SER A 150 -9.60 -18.51 -9.60
N LYS A 151 -8.73 -19.47 -9.97
CA LYS A 151 -8.69 -20.79 -9.31
C LYS A 151 -8.27 -20.70 -7.85
N LEU A 152 -7.31 -19.81 -7.54
CA LEU A 152 -6.87 -19.53 -6.18
C LEU A 152 -8.05 -19.06 -5.33
N PHE A 153 -8.85 -18.09 -5.78
CA PHE A 153 -10.01 -17.62 -5.02
C PHE A 153 -11.06 -18.72 -4.84
N ALA A 154 -11.37 -19.49 -5.89
CA ALA A 154 -12.30 -20.61 -5.79
C ALA A 154 -11.85 -21.66 -4.76
N ALA A 155 -10.58 -22.06 -4.82
CA ALA A 155 -9.99 -23.00 -3.87
C ALA A 155 -9.89 -22.42 -2.45
N PHE A 156 -9.63 -21.12 -2.32
CA PHE A 156 -9.54 -20.43 -1.04
C PHE A 156 -10.89 -20.40 -0.31
N PHE A 157 -11.98 -20.13 -1.01
CA PHE A 157 -13.32 -20.18 -0.42
C PHE A 157 -13.68 -21.60 0.05
N LEU A 158 -13.31 -22.63 -0.71
CA LEU A 158 -13.47 -24.02 -0.28
C LEU A 158 -12.59 -24.36 0.94
N GLU A 159 -11.38 -23.82 1.02
CA GLU A 159 -10.49 -24.06 2.16
C GLU A 159 -10.99 -23.37 3.43
N LEU A 160 -11.53 -22.15 3.30
CA LEU A 160 -12.17 -21.44 4.41
C LEU A 160 -13.42 -22.17 4.93
N SER A 161 -14.24 -22.75 4.05
CA SER A 161 -15.47 -23.43 4.46
C SER A 161 -15.18 -24.65 5.35
N LYS A 162 -14.14 -25.43 5.03
CA LYS A 162 -13.69 -26.57 5.86
C LYS A 162 -13.32 -26.16 7.28
N GLN A 163 -12.80 -24.95 7.47
CA GLN A 163 -12.40 -24.46 8.80
C GLN A 163 -13.60 -24.01 9.63
N HIS A 164 -14.71 -23.63 8.98
CA HIS A 164 -15.95 -23.24 9.66
C HIS A 164 -16.75 -24.44 10.16
N SER A 165 -16.62 -25.60 9.50
CA SER A 165 -17.52 -26.72 9.72
C SER A 165 -17.19 -27.62 10.92
N GLY A 166 -16.04 -27.49 11.58
CA GLY A 166 -15.61 -28.43 12.64
C GLY A 166 -15.61 -29.91 12.21
N HIS A 167 -15.87 -30.19 10.94
CA HIS A 167 -16.01 -31.50 10.33
C HIS A 167 -14.84 -31.64 9.36
N GLN A 168 -13.92 -32.54 9.70
CA GLN A 168 -13.03 -33.13 8.70
C GLN A 168 -13.91 -33.71 7.60
N MET A 169 -13.82 -33.13 6.40
CA MET A 169 -14.31 -33.82 5.21
C MET A 169 -13.52 -35.13 5.08
N PRO A 170 -14.17 -36.28 4.84
CA PRO A 170 -13.48 -37.56 4.77
C PRO A 170 -12.37 -37.50 3.72
N SER A 171 -11.19 -37.99 4.09
CA SER A 171 -10.06 -38.19 3.19
C SER A 171 -10.38 -39.32 2.20
N SER A 172 -11.14 -39.02 1.15
CA SER A 172 -11.16 -39.78 -0.11
C SER A 172 -12.17 -39.19 -1.07
N VAL A 173 -11.77 -38.15 -1.82
CA VAL A 173 -12.06 -38.06 -3.26
C VAL A 173 -10.94 -37.22 -3.87
N TYR A 174 -9.89 -37.91 -4.33
CA TYR A 174 -9.08 -37.73 -5.54
C TYR A 174 -7.89 -38.68 -5.42
#